data_AF-A0A553PLQ9-F1
#
_entry.id   AF-A0A553PLQ9-F1
#
_cell.length_a   1.000
_cell.length_b   1.000
_cell.length_c   1.000
_cell.angle_alpha   90.00
_cell.angle_beta   90.00
_cell.angle_gamma   90.00
#
_symmetry.space_group_name_H-M   'P 1'
#
loop_
_entity.id
_entity.type
_entity.pdbx_description
1 polymer ?
#
loop_
_entity_poly.entity_id
_entity_poly.type
_entity_poly.pdbx_seq_one_letter_code
_entity_poly.pdbx_strand_id
1 'polypeptide(L)'
;ISWNKANSLGLNKLEQVNSWTESNGLLYKSYLVPLAVNTYSSLAGRHFQHPVMHKPPWNYVTLDQFDNFVEDNGGRDITLCHILAGKLGFTFEPIDPKAVGIARSRGSQWDTQDYNFSGILGKLHRREEPIHFYLGDTTQTYTRNSAVDFSFMVLADSGAFVSQAPSRFVPNDLLLRPFGWPVWVFTLGSMLLVWLVLILLLEYGKFMYHNQ
;
A
#
# COMPACT_ATOMS: atom_id res chain seq x y z
N ILE A 1 -23.61 -43.34 -19.97
CA ILE A 1 -23.39 -43.04 -18.53
C ILE A 1 -22.04 -42.33 -18.43
N SER A 2 -21.97 -41.15 -17.81
CA SER A 2 -20.71 -40.41 -17.64
C SER A 2 -20.26 -40.44 -16.18
N TRP A 3 -18.99 -40.75 -15.95
CA TRP A 3 -18.42 -41.09 -14.64
C TRP A 3 -17.40 -40.08 -14.10
N ASN A 4 -17.31 -38.90 -14.74
CA ASN A 4 -16.23 -37.96 -14.43
C ASN A 4 -16.78 -36.72 -13.71
N LYS A 5 -16.62 -36.69 -12.38
CA LYS A 5 -16.69 -35.47 -11.57
C LYS A 5 -15.28 -35.05 -11.20
N ALA A 6 -14.96 -33.77 -11.38
CA ALA A 6 -13.74 -33.22 -10.79
C ALA A 6 -13.96 -33.06 -9.27
N ASN A 7 -13.13 -33.68 -8.44
CA ASN A 7 -13.15 -33.50 -6.98
C ASN A 7 -11.94 -32.66 -6.55
N SER A 8 -12.15 -31.69 -5.65
CA SER A 8 -11.06 -30.89 -5.07
C SER A 8 -10.12 -31.70 -4.17
N LEU A 9 -10.46 -32.92 -3.78
CA LEU A 9 -9.60 -33.71 -2.89
C LEU A 9 -8.44 -34.42 -3.61
N GLY A 10 -8.34 -34.33 -4.94
CA GLY A 10 -7.24 -34.96 -5.70
C GLY A 10 -7.23 -36.50 -5.65
N LEU A 11 -8.22 -37.11 -5.00
CA LEU A 11 -8.44 -38.54 -5.00
C LEU A 11 -9.01 -38.91 -6.38
N ASN A 12 -8.29 -39.75 -7.12
CA ASN A 12 -8.66 -40.30 -8.44
C ASN A 12 -9.87 -41.24 -8.34
N LYS A 13 -10.97 -40.77 -7.76
CA LYS A 13 -12.20 -41.51 -7.56
C LYS A 13 -13.22 -41.05 -8.60
N LEU A 14 -13.63 -41.99 -9.44
CA LEU A 14 -14.72 -41.78 -10.38
C LEU A 14 -16.04 -41.74 -9.61
N GLU A 15 -16.83 -40.70 -9.84
CA GLU A 15 -18.15 -40.51 -9.27
C GLU A 15 -19.15 -40.37 -10.42
N GLN A 16 -20.22 -41.17 -10.40
CA GLN A 16 -21.24 -41.10 -11.44
C GLN A 16 -21.96 -39.75 -11.37
N VAL A 17 -21.73 -38.90 -12.36
CA VAL A 17 -22.32 -37.55 -12.43
C VAL A 17 -23.54 -37.49 -13.31
N ASN A 18 -23.69 -38.43 -14.24
CA ASN A 18 -24.76 -38.36 -15.20
C ASN A 18 -25.22 -39.75 -15.65
N SER A 19 -26.52 -40.01 -15.52
CA SER A 19 -27.18 -41.18 -16.07
C SER A 19 -28.17 -40.75 -17.14
N TRP A 20 -28.18 -41.52 -18.23
CA TRP A 20 -29.20 -41.43 -19.27
C TRP A 20 -29.99 -42.73 -19.22
N THR A 21 -31.31 -42.63 -19.18
CA THR A 21 -32.22 -43.79 -19.18
C THR A 21 -33.22 -43.64 -20.32
N GLU A 22 -33.34 -44.70 -21.13
CA GLU A 22 -34.16 -44.75 -22.34
C GLU A 22 -35.65 -44.53 -22.06
N SER A 23 -36.16 -44.96 -20.90
CA SER A 23 -37.57 -44.84 -20.52
C SER A 23 -38.08 -43.41 -20.37
N ASN A 24 -37.20 -42.46 -20.04
CA ASN A 24 -37.60 -41.11 -19.65
C ASN A 24 -36.97 -40.02 -20.54
N GLY A 25 -36.03 -40.36 -21.45
CA GLY A 25 -35.35 -39.39 -22.32
C GLY A 25 -34.60 -38.25 -21.60
N LEU A 26 -34.55 -38.27 -20.27
CA LEU A 26 -34.06 -37.19 -19.42
C LEU A 26 -32.63 -37.49 -18.98
N LEU A 27 -31.76 -36.49 -19.21
CA LEU A 27 -30.38 -36.49 -18.75
C LEU A 27 -30.37 -35.97 -17.30
N TYR A 28 -29.93 -36.77 -16.33
CA TYR A 28 -29.81 -36.32 -14.93
C TYR A 28 -28.71 -35.25 -14.82
N LYS A 29 -29.10 -33.97 -14.85
CA LYS A 29 -28.15 -32.86 -14.72
C LYS A 29 -27.63 -32.77 -13.29
N SER A 30 -26.41 -33.27 -13.07
CA SER A 30 -25.59 -32.84 -11.93
C SER A 30 -24.50 -31.87 -12.40
N TYR A 31 -24.09 -30.98 -11.52
CA TYR A 31 -22.97 -30.07 -11.80
C TYR A 31 -21.66 -30.87 -11.87
N LEU A 32 -20.97 -30.79 -13.01
CA LEU A 32 -19.68 -31.46 -13.25
C LEU A 32 -18.57 -30.97 -12.31
N VAL A 33 -18.69 -29.72 -11.86
CA VAL A 33 -17.80 -29.08 -10.88
C VAL A 33 -18.59 -28.87 -9.60
N PRO A 34 -18.06 -29.25 -8.43
CA PRO A 34 -18.71 -28.99 -7.15
C PRO A 34 -18.97 -27.49 -6.96
N LEU A 35 -20.10 -27.17 -6.33
CA LEU A 35 -20.46 -25.80 -6.02
C LEU A 35 -19.32 -25.13 -5.23
N ALA A 36 -18.96 -23.91 -5.59
CA ALA A 36 -17.85 -23.19 -4.96
C ALA A 36 -17.96 -23.16 -3.42
N VAL A 37 -19.17 -23.00 -2.88
CA VAL A 37 -19.43 -23.03 -1.43
C VAL A 37 -18.96 -24.33 -0.79
N ASN A 38 -19.17 -25.47 -1.45
CA ASN A 38 -18.74 -26.77 -0.94
C ASN A 38 -17.24 -26.94 -1.12
N THR A 39 -16.69 -26.55 -2.27
CA THR A 39 -15.26 -26.66 -2.60
C THR A 39 -14.37 -25.82 -1.69
N TYR A 40 -14.82 -24.61 -1.36
CA TYR A 40 -14.08 -23.66 -0.52
C TYR A 40 -14.54 -23.67 0.95
N SER A 41 -15.43 -24.60 1.34
CA SER A 41 -15.80 -24.79 2.75
C SER A 41 -14.62 -25.29 3.60
N SER A 42 -13.74 -26.07 2.98
CA SER A 42 -12.49 -26.55 3.56
C SER A 42 -11.51 -26.89 2.44
N LEU A 43 -10.25 -26.50 2.62
CA LEU A 43 -9.12 -26.80 1.74
C LEU A 43 -8.39 -28.08 2.18
N ALA A 44 -8.96 -28.84 3.12
CA ALA A 44 -8.57 -30.21 3.46
C ALA A 44 -7.07 -30.41 3.76
N GLY A 45 -6.45 -29.44 4.43
CA GLY A 45 -5.04 -29.50 4.82
C GLY A 45 -4.06 -29.25 3.68
N ARG A 46 -4.51 -28.73 2.52
CA ARG A 46 -3.62 -28.32 1.43
C ARG A 46 -2.51 -27.41 1.93
N HIS A 47 -1.34 -27.57 1.34
CA HIS A 47 -0.18 -26.76 1.64
C HIS A 47 0.04 -25.76 0.51
N PHE A 48 0.19 -24.49 0.84
CA PHE A 48 0.42 -23.42 -0.12
C PHE A 48 1.69 -22.67 0.20
N GLN A 49 2.41 -22.20 -0.81
CA GLN A 49 3.47 -21.24 -0.59
C GLN A 49 3.02 -19.81 -0.87
N HIS A 50 3.30 -18.93 0.08
CA HIS A 50 2.95 -17.52 0.07
C HIS A 50 4.22 -16.68 -0.03
N PRO A 51 4.37 -15.83 -1.07
CA PRO A 51 5.56 -15.02 -1.23
C PRO A 51 5.55 -13.85 -0.25
N VAL A 52 6.63 -13.71 0.51
CA VAL A 52 6.78 -12.66 1.53
C VAL A 52 7.68 -11.52 1.07
N MET A 53 7.36 -10.30 1.48
CA MET A 53 8.17 -9.12 1.19
C MET A 53 8.16 -8.16 2.37
N HIS A 54 9.29 -7.50 2.62
CA HIS A 54 9.40 -6.53 3.70
C HIS A 54 8.64 -5.25 3.38
N LYS A 55 7.45 -5.08 3.96
CA LYS A 55 6.52 -3.98 3.71
C LYS A 55 5.73 -3.64 4.97
N PRO A 56 6.29 -2.87 5.91
CA PRO A 56 5.56 -2.40 7.08
C PRO A 56 4.34 -1.55 6.69
N PRO A 57 3.18 -1.67 7.39
CA PRO A 57 2.88 -2.60 8.49
C PRO A 57 2.29 -3.95 8.03
N TRP A 58 2.27 -4.20 6.72
CA TRP A 58 1.64 -5.37 6.09
C TRP A 58 2.37 -6.67 6.40
N ASN A 59 3.69 -6.66 6.22
CA ASN A 59 4.57 -7.78 6.50
C ASN A 59 5.97 -7.29 6.91
N TYR A 60 6.52 -7.87 7.98
CA TYR A 60 7.85 -7.65 8.51
C TYR A 60 8.70 -8.90 8.26
N VAL A 61 9.86 -8.72 7.64
CA VAL A 61 10.75 -9.81 7.23
C VAL A 61 12.15 -9.41 7.65
N THR A 62 12.87 -10.32 8.28
CA THR A 62 14.29 -10.13 8.61
C THR A 62 15.12 -10.62 7.45
N LEU A 63 16.01 -9.77 6.96
CA LEU A 63 17.03 -10.11 5.96
C LEU A 63 18.40 -10.06 6.62
N ASP A 64 19.30 -10.94 6.21
CA ASP A 64 20.69 -10.91 6.68
C ASP A 64 21.50 -9.79 5.99
N GLN A 65 22.77 -9.64 6.38
CA GLN A 65 23.70 -8.67 5.78
C GLN A 65 23.98 -8.91 4.29
N PHE A 66 23.65 -10.09 3.76
CA PHE A 66 23.81 -10.47 2.36
C PHE A 66 22.47 -10.45 1.60
N ASP A 67 21.42 -9.87 2.19
CA ASP A 67 20.09 -9.77 1.60
C ASP A 67 19.44 -11.15 1.34
N ASN A 68 19.74 -12.15 2.18
CA ASN A 68 19.04 -13.42 2.24
C ASN A 68 17.91 -13.37 3.25
N PHE A 69 16.80 -14.03 2.93
CA PHE A 69 15.68 -14.19 3.86
C PHE A 69 16.09 -15.03 5.07
N VAL A 70 15.83 -14.50 6.27
CA VAL A 70 16.09 -15.18 7.55
C VAL A 70 14.78 -15.69 8.13
N GLU A 71 13.82 -14.78 8.33
CA GLU A 71 12.54 -15.11 8.95
C GLU A 71 11.44 -14.12 8.57
N ASP A 72 10.21 -14.61 8.63
CA ASP A 72 8.99 -13.81 8.58
C ASP A 72 8.58 -13.47 10.02
N ASN A 73 8.65 -12.18 10.37
CA ASN A 73 8.28 -11.67 11.69
C ASN A 73 6.77 -11.38 11.81
N GLY A 74 5.99 -11.72 10.79
CA GLY A 74 4.56 -11.52 10.73
C GLY A 74 4.17 -10.11 10.28
N GLY A 75 3.05 -9.62 10.80
CA GLY A 75 2.42 -8.39 10.32
C GLY A 75 0.94 -8.61 10.06
N ARG A 76 0.28 -7.59 9.54
CA ARG A 76 -1.18 -7.64 9.32
C ARG A 76 -1.58 -8.75 8.35
N ASP A 77 -0.89 -8.88 7.22
CA ASP A 77 -1.30 -9.80 6.16
C ASP A 77 -1.02 -11.25 6.54
N ILE A 78 0.11 -11.51 7.19
CA ILE A 78 0.44 -12.85 7.72
C ILE A 78 -0.55 -13.27 8.81
N THR A 79 -0.91 -12.36 9.71
CA THR A 79 -1.94 -12.61 10.73
C THR A 79 -3.28 -12.96 10.09
N LEU A 80 -3.69 -12.21 9.07
CA LEU A 80 -4.91 -12.50 8.30
C LEU A 80 -4.82 -13.86 7.60
N CYS A 81 -3.66 -14.20 7.05
CA CYS A 81 -3.41 -15.50 6.43
C CYS A 81 -3.58 -16.65 7.42
N HIS A 82 -3.04 -16.54 8.65
CA HIS A 82 -3.25 -17.54 9.70
C HIS A 82 -4.73 -17.71 10.08
N ILE A 83 -5.50 -16.62 10.16
CA ILE A 83 -6.94 -16.68 10.43
C ILE A 83 -7.67 -17.41 9.29
N LEU A 84 -7.32 -17.09 8.04
CA LEU A 84 -7.88 -17.77 6.87
C LEU A 84 -7.49 -19.25 6.83
N ALA A 85 -6.23 -19.57 7.15
CA ALA A 85 -5.71 -20.93 7.24
C ALA A 85 -6.48 -21.77 8.26
N GLY A 86 -6.72 -21.22 9.45
CA GLY A 86 -7.53 -21.89 10.48
C GLY A 86 -9.00 -22.06 10.09
N LYS A 87 -9.59 -21.07 9.43
CA LYS A 87 -11.02 -21.11 9.03
C LYS A 87 -11.29 -22.01 7.83
N LEU A 88 -10.40 -21.98 6.85
CA LEU A 88 -10.52 -22.74 5.59
C LEU A 88 -9.76 -24.06 5.65
N GLY A 89 -9.03 -24.37 6.73
CA GLY A 89 -8.33 -25.65 6.89
C GLY A 89 -7.24 -25.87 5.85
N PHE A 90 -6.32 -24.92 5.69
CA PHE A 90 -5.08 -25.11 4.93
C PHE A 90 -3.86 -24.77 5.77
N THR A 91 -2.68 -25.16 5.31
CA THR A 91 -1.40 -24.72 5.85
C THR A 91 -0.66 -23.93 4.78
N PHE A 92 0.21 -23.02 5.21
CA PHE A 92 1.04 -22.29 4.27
C PHE A 92 2.43 -22.09 4.83
N GLU A 93 3.39 -21.94 3.93
CA GLU A 93 4.76 -21.56 4.25
C GLU A 93 5.16 -20.28 3.51
N PRO A 94 5.90 -19.38 4.19
CA PRO A 94 6.44 -18.20 3.55
C PRO A 94 7.57 -18.60 2.60
N ILE A 95 7.59 -18.03 1.40
CA ILE A 95 8.70 -18.16 0.46
C ILE A 95 9.28 -16.79 0.09
N ASP A 96 10.61 -16.71 0.05
CA ASP A 96 11.29 -15.52 -0.45
C ASP A 96 11.17 -15.44 -1.99
N PRO A 97 10.60 -14.36 -2.56
CA PRO A 97 10.59 -14.13 -4.00
C PRO A 97 11.99 -14.26 -4.64
N LYS A 98 13.06 -13.84 -3.95
CA LYS A 98 14.42 -13.94 -4.48
C LYS A 98 14.86 -15.39 -4.67
N ALA A 99 14.42 -16.30 -3.80
CA ALA A 99 14.73 -17.72 -3.90
C ALA A 99 14.11 -18.39 -5.15
N VAL A 100 13.00 -17.86 -5.66
CA VAL A 100 12.35 -18.32 -6.90
C VAL A 100 12.76 -17.51 -8.14
N GLY A 101 13.83 -16.71 -8.02
CA GLY A 101 14.42 -15.96 -9.13
C GLY A 101 13.62 -14.72 -9.55
N ILE A 102 12.76 -14.16 -8.69
CA ILE A 102 12.04 -12.92 -8.98
C ILE A 102 12.40 -11.82 -7.99
N ALA A 103 12.26 -10.57 -8.41
CA ALA A 103 12.42 -9.43 -7.51
C ALA A 103 11.38 -9.49 -6.37
N ARG A 104 11.75 -9.04 -5.16
CA ARG A 104 10.84 -8.83 -4.02
C ARG A 104 9.91 -7.64 -4.25
N SER A 105 9.10 -7.75 -5.28
CA SER A 105 8.17 -6.74 -5.76
C SER A 105 6.86 -7.42 -6.13
N ARG A 106 5.76 -6.71 -5.88
CA ARG A 106 4.43 -7.10 -6.33
C ARG A 106 4.38 -7.30 -7.84
N GLY A 107 5.06 -6.44 -8.61
CA GLY A 107 4.86 -6.26 -10.04
C GLY A 107 4.20 -4.93 -10.36
N SER A 108 4.99 -4.02 -10.93
CA SER A 108 4.57 -2.63 -11.21
C SER A 108 4.28 -2.38 -12.68
N GLN A 109 5.07 -3.00 -13.56
CA GLN A 109 5.04 -2.73 -14.99
C GLN A 109 4.53 -3.96 -15.75
N TRP A 110 3.63 -3.70 -16.69
CA TRP A 110 3.25 -4.66 -17.72
C TRP A 110 4.30 -4.64 -18.82
N ASP A 111 4.94 -5.77 -19.05
CA ASP A 111 5.85 -5.96 -20.17
C ASP A 111 5.03 -6.24 -21.44
N THR A 112 5.19 -5.39 -22.45
CA THR A 112 4.50 -5.53 -23.74
C THR A 112 5.14 -6.55 -24.66
N GLN A 113 6.39 -6.97 -24.41
CA GLN A 113 7.08 -7.99 -25.20
C GLN A 113 6.68 -9.39 -24.71
N ASP A 114 6.77 -9.60 -23.39
CA ASP A 114 6.48 -10.87 -22.74
C ASP A 114 5.01 -11.04 -22.31
N TYR A 115 4.19 -9.99 -22.49
CA TYR A 115 2.79 -9.91 -22.03
C TYR A 115 2.63 -10.39 -20.58
N ASN A 116 3.51 -9.92 -19.70
CA ASN A 116 3.54 -10.35 -18.31
C ASN A 116 3.92 -9.21 -17.35
N PHE A 117 3.55 -9.37 -16.08
CA PHE A 117 4.06 -8.52 -15.02
C PHE A 117 5.43 -8.99 -14.53
N SER A 118 6.22 -8.07 -13.98
CA SER A 118 7.39 -8.42 -13.19
C SER A 118 7.02 -8.90 -11.78
N GLY A 119 7.95 -9.53 -11.07
CA GLY A 119 7.77 -9.90 -9.66
C GLY A 119 6.69 -10.96 -9.41
N ILE A 120 6.05 -10.87 -8.25
CA ILE A 120 5.09 -11.88 -7.74
C ILE A 120 3.89 -12.04 -8.68
N LEU A 121 3.30 -10.95 -9.17
CA LEU A 121 2.13 -11.01 -10.06
C LEU A 121 2.45 -11.75 -11.36
N GLY A 122 3.68 -11.61 -11.86
CA GLY A 122 4.13 -12.30 -13.07
C GLY A 122 4.17 -13.81 -12.92
N LYS A 123 4.62 -14.30 -11.76
CA LYS A 123 4.63 -15.75 -11.44
C LYS A 123 3.22 -16.29 -11.27
N LEU A 124 2.36 -15.54 -10.58
CA LEU A 124 0.94 -15.92 -10.42
C LEU A 124 0.21 -15.97 -11.76
N HIS A 125 0.43 -15.00 -12.63
CA HIS A 125 -0.19 -14.96 -13.97
C HIS A 125 0.21 -16.18 -14.81
N ARG A 126 1.50 -16.55 -14.78
CA ARG A 126 1.99 -17.76 -15.47
C ARG A 126 1.69 -19.08 -14.74
N ARG A 127 1.10 -19.02 -13.53
CA ARG A 127 0.85 -20.17 -12.65
C ARG A 127 2.10 -21.01 -12.42
N GLU A 128 3.24 -20.33 -12.27
CA GLU A 128 4.53 -20.97 -12.03
C GLU A 128 4.67 -21.32 -10.55
N GLU A 129 4.77 -22.62 -10.28
CA GLU A 129 5.15 -23.14 -8.96
C GLU A 129 6.51 -22.55 -8.52
N PRO A 130 6.71 -22.29 -7.22
CA PRO A 130 5.89 -22.75 -6.09
C PRO A 130 4.85 -21.72 -5.57
N ILE A 131 4.69 -20.56 -6.20
CA ILE A 131 3.81 -19.50 -5.67
C ILE A 131 2.36 -19.80 -6.03
N HIS A 132 1.53 -20.01 -5.00
CA HIS A 132 0.12 -20.42 -5.19
C HIS A 132 -0.87 -19.27 -5.06
N PHE A 133 -0.64 -18.38 -4.11
CA PHE A 133 -1.48 -17.21 -3.88
C PHE A 133 -0.62 -16.09 -3.31
N TYR A 134 -1.16 -14.87 -3.33
CA TYR A 134 -0.52 -13.73 -2.72
C TYR A 134 -1.52 -12.88 -1.95
N LEU A 135 -1.21 -12.67 -0.67
CA LEU A 135 -1.88 -11.75 0.22
C LEU A 135 -0.91 -10.63 0.57
N GLY A 136 -1.25 -9.39 0.22
CA GLY A 136 -0.34 -8.25 0.26
C GLY A 136 -1.04 -6.93 -0.07
N ASP A 137 -0.30 -5.82 0.03
CA ASP A 137 -0.75 -4.47 -0.36
C ASP A 137 -0.90 -4.33 -1.89
N THR A 138 -1.76 -5.10 -2.54
CA THR A 138 -1.93 -5.02 -4.01
C THR A 138 -3.16 -4.25 -4.40
N THR A 139 -2.95 -3.11 -5.04
CA THR A 139 -4.02 -2.32 -5.66
C THR A 139 -4.59 -3.05 -6.85
N GLN A 140 -5.92 -3.24 -6.86
CA GLN A 140 -6.67 -3.73 -8.01
C GLN A 140 -6.70 -2.64 -9.07
N THR A 141 -6.15 -2.93 -10.26
CA THR A 141 -6.18 -2.04 -11.42
C THR A 141 -6.67 -2.83 -12.62
N TYR A 142 -7.16 -2.14 -13.66
CA TYR A 142 -7.66 -2.79 -14.87
C TYR A 142 -6.64 -3.77 -15.46
N THR A 143 -5.38 -3.35 -15.63
CA THR A 143 -4.31 -4.17 -16.19
C THR A 143 -3.94 -5.36 -15.30
N ARG A 144 -4.03 -5.22 -13.98
CA ARG A 144 -3.75 -6.34 -13.06
C ARG A 144 -4.88 -7.36 -13.06
N ASN A 145 -6.12 -6.88 -13.11
CA ASN A 145 -7.31 -7.73 -13.19
C ASN A 145 -7.37 -8.53 -14.51
N SER A 146 -6.69 -8.08 -15.57
CA SER A 146 -6.56 -8.88 -16.79
C SER A 146 -5.51 -9.99 -16.71
N ALA A 147 -4.62 -9.99 -15.71
CA ALA A 147 -3.56 -10.97 -15.56
C ALA A 147 -3.80 -11.97 -14.42
N VAL A 148 -4.42 -11.53 -13.31
CA VAL A 148 -4.71 -12.38 -12.17
C VAL A 148 -6.10 -12.09 -11.61
N ASP A 149 -6.72 -13.12 -11.04
CA ASP A 149 -7.99 -12.99 -10.35
C ASP A 149 -7.78 -12.45 -8.93
N PHE A 150 -8.47 -11.37 -8.60
CA PHE A 150 -8.47 -10.81 -7.25
C PHE A 150 -9.69 -11.30 -6.46
N SER A 151 -9.51 -11.40 -5.14
CA SER A 151 -10.62 -11.50 -4.20
C SER A 151 -11.34 -10.15 -4.06
N PHE A 152 -12.34 -10.11 -3.18
CA PHE A 152 -13.02 -8.87 -2.83
C PHE A 152 -12.06 -7.88 -2.14
N MET A 153 -12.34 -6.58 -2.24
CA MET A 153 -11.52 -5.54 -1.62
C MET A 153 -11.65 -5.61 -0.09
N VAL A 154 -10.53 -5.87 0.59
CA VAL A 154 -10.48 -5.94 2.07
C VAL A 154 -10.19 -4.57 2.69
N LEU A 155 -9.55 -3.68 1.93
CA LEU A 155 -9.19 -2.34 2.37
C LEU A 155 -9.25 -1.36 1.20
N ALA A 156 -9.89 -0.21 1.42
CA ALA A 156 -9.79 0.94 0.55
C ALA A 156 -8.80 1.93 1.19
N ASP A 157 -7.78 2.33 0.43
CA ASP A 157 -6.78 3.30 0.86
C ASP A 157 -6.74 4.49 -0.13
N SER A 158 -6.47 5.69 0.39
CA SER A 158 -6.36 6.91 -0.40
C SER A 158 -4.91 7.39 -0.41
N GLY A 159 -4.43 7.84 -1.57
CA GLY A 159 -3.11 8.46 -1.65
C GLY A 159 -3.02 9.70 -0.78
N ALA A 160 -1.97 9.79 0.03
CA ALA A 160 -1.68 10.95 0.87
C ALA A 160 -0.26 11.45 0.61
N PHE A 161 -0.07 12.77 0.72
CA PHE A 161 1.26 13.36 0.69
C PHE A 161 1.81 13.40 2.11
N VAL A 162 2.95 12.78 2.33
CA VAL A 162 3.69 12.90 3.58
C VAL A 162 4.70 14.02 3.41
N SER A 163 4.53 15.08 4.20
CA SER A 163 5.50 16.17 4.31
C SER A 163 6.10 16.20 5.71
N GLN A 164 7.30 16.76 5.82
CA GLN A 164 7.91 17.01 7.11
C GLN A 164 7.03 17.98 7.90
N ALA A 165 6.74 17.67 9.17
CA ALA A 165 6.05 18.59 10.05
C ALA A 165 6.83 19.91 10.11
N PRO A 166 6.16 21.07 9.95
CA PRO A 166 6.85 22.35 9.94
C PRO A 166 7.58 22.54 11.26
N SER A 167 8.87 22.87 11.19
CA SER A 167 9.60 23.30 12.38
C SER A 167 9.02 24.62 12.87
N ARG A 168 8.99 24.81 14.19
CA ARG A 168 8.59 26.10 14.76
C ARG A 168 9.67 27.12 14.43
N PHE A 169 9.39 28.01 13.49
CA PHE A 169 10.26 29.15 13.19
C PHE A 169 9.89 30.32 14.12
N VAL A 170 10.85 30.74 14.96
CA VAL A 170 10.73 31.96 15.76
C VAL A 170 11.49 33.06 15.01
N PRO A 171 10.82 34.05 14.40
CA PRO A 171 11.48 35.12 13.67
C PRO A 171 12.24 36.04 14.64
N ASN A 172 13.47 36.43 14.29
CA ASN A 172 14.27 37.39 15.08
C ASN A 172 13.72 38.83 14.99
N ASP A 173 12.85 39.09 14.03
CA ASP A 173 12.24 40.36 13.67
C ASP A 173 10.80 40.52 14.23
N LEU A 174 10.44 39.70 15.23
CA LEU A 174 9.10 39.69 15.84
C LEU A 174 8.62 41.09 16.29
N LEU A 175 9.54 41.93 16.77
CA LEU A 175 9.25 43.30 17.23
C LEU A 175 9.10 44.33 16.09
N LEU A 176 9.76 44.10 14.94
CA LEU A 176 9.74 45.02 13.79
C LEU A 176 8.62 44.67 12.80
N ARG A 177 8.20 43.39 12.78
CA ARG A 177 7.16 42.84 11.91
C ARG A 177 5.77 43.48 11.99
N PRO A 178 5.25 43.98 13.13
CA PRO A 178 3.89 44.54 13.16
C PRO A 178 3.73 45.79 12.30
N PHE A 179 4.83 46.47 11.92
CA PHE A 179 4.81 47.67 11.10
C PHE A 179 5.68 47.52 9.85
N GLY A 180 5.17 47.98 8.71
CA GLY A 180 5.94 47.99 7.46
C GLY A 180 7.11 48.97 7.49
N TRP A 181 8.09 48.75 6.61
CA TRP A 181 9.26 49.62 6.44
C TRP A 181 8.94 51.14 6.35
N PRO A 182 7.88 51.59 5.64
CA PRO A 182 7.56 53.01 5.57
C PRO A 182 7.31 53.66 6.93
N VAL A 183 6.68 52.95 7.87
CA VAL A 183 6.37 53.47 9.22
C VAL A 183 7.65 53.79 9.97
N TRP A 184 8.65 52.91 9.90
CA TRP A 184 9.94 53.12 10.55
C TRP A 184 10.69 54.31 9.96
N VAL A 185 10.67 54.48 8.63
CA VAL A 185 11.28 55.62 7.95
C VAL A 185 10.60 56.94 8.31
N PHE A 186 9.26 56.99 8.30
CA PHE A 186 8.52 58.19 8.70
C PHE A 186 8.67 58.50 10.19
N THR A 187 8.72 57.49 11.04
CA THR A 187 8.97 57.67 12.49
C THR A 187 10.34 58.30 12.71
N LEU A 188 11.41 57.75 12.11
CA LEU A 188 12.75 58.33 12.22
C LEU A 188 12.83 59.73 11.60
N GLY A 189 12.21 59.94 10.45
CA GLY A 189 12.15 61.24 9.78
C GLY A 189 11.44 62.30 10.63
N SER A 190 10.31 61.95 11.25
CA SER A 190 9.58 62.86 12.14
C SER A 190 10.37 63.17 13.42
N MET A 191 11.05 62.19 14.02
CA MET A 191 11.94 62.43 15.17
C MET A 191 13.06 63.40 14.83
N LEU A 192 13.71 63.26 13.67
CA LEU A 192 14.76 64.17 13.21
C LEU A 192 14.23 65.58 12.93
N LEU A 193 13.05 65.70 12.32
CA LEU A 193 12.42 67.00 12.05
C LEU A 193 12.08 67.72 13.35
N VAL A 194 11.48 67.02 14.32
CA VAL A 194 11.18 67.59 15.64
C VAL A 194 12.45 68.04 16.34
N TRP A 195 13.52 67.22 16.30
CA TRP A 195 14.81 67.57 16.88
C TRP A 195 15.42 68.83 16.27
N LEU A 196 15.39 68.98 14.94
CA LEU A 196 15.88 70.17 14.25
C LEU A 196 15.09 71.42 14.63
N VAL A 197 13.76 71.33 14.66
CA VAL A 197 12.89 72.45 15.06
C VAL A 197 13.19 72.89 16.49
N LEU A 198 13.39 71.94 17.41
CA LEU A 198 13.74 72.22 18.81
C LEU A 198 15.07 72.97 18.93
N ILE A 199 16.10 72.58 18.19
CA ILE A 199 17.40 73.28 18.20
C ILE A 199 17.25 74.71 17.67
N LEU A 200 16.54 74.90 16.56
CA LEU A 200 16.31 76.23 16.01
C LEU A 200 15.55 77.14 16.97
N LEU A 201 14.53 76.62 17.64
CA LEU A 201 13.78 77.36 18.66
C LEU A 201 14.67 77.73 19.87
N LEU A 202 15.54 76.83 20.31
CA LEU A 202 16.47 77.10 21.41
C LEU A 202 17.49 78.18 21.04
N GLU A 203 18.07 78.12 19.85
CA GLU A 203 19.01 79.15 19.36
C GLU A 203 18.31 80.50 19.17
N TYR A 204 17.10 80.52 18.60
CA TYR A 204 16.31 81.73 18.49
C TYR A 204 15.96 82.32 19.86
N GLY A 205 15.59 81.48 20.83
CA GLY A 205 15.33 81.90 22.21
C GLY A 205 16.55 82.51 22.88
N LYS A 206 17.74 81.91 22.72
CA LYS A 206 19.01 82.49 23.23
C LYS A 206 19.33 83.84 22.58
N PHE A 207 19.15 83.95 21.27
CA PHE A 207 19.37 85.20 20.54
C PHE A 207 18.45 86.32 21.02
N MET A 208 17.17 86.03 21.25
CA MET A 208 16.21 87.00 21.78
C MET A 208 16.52 87.40 23.22
N TYR A 209 16.95 86.46 24.08
CA TYR A 209 17.34 86.76 25.46
C TYR A 209 18.63 87.60 25.56
N HIS A 210 19.55 87.47 24.59
CA HIS A 210 20.79 88.26 24.56
C HIS A 210 20.59 89.69 24.01
N ASN A 211 19.48 89.94 23.31
CA ASN A 211 19.13 91.25 22.73
C ASN A 211 18.04 92.01 23.53
N GLN A 212 17.73 91.57 24.75
CA GLN A 212 16.95 92.30 25.75
C GLN A 212 17.87 92.86 26.83
#